data_AF-A0A4R5QJ31-F1
#
_entry.id   AF-A0A4R5QJ31-F1
#
_cell.length_a   1.000
_cell.length_b   1.000
_cell.length_c   1.000
_cell.angle_alpha   90.00
_cell.angle_beta   90.00
_cell.angle_gamma   90.00
#
_symmetry.space_group_name_H-M   'P 1'
#
loop_
_entity.id
_entity.type
_entity.pdbx_description
1 polymer ?
#
loop_
_entity_poly.entity_id
_entity_poly.type
_entity_poly.pdbx_seq_one_letter_code
_entity_poly.pdbx_strand_id
1 'polypeptide(L)'
;MSRLLVAGLGYSGSAVARQAAAAGWTVQGTARDPARAAAPPGVELVRFDAAGPAIAAATHLLVTAPPGEAGDPVLAAHAAAVRAAPGLRWIGYLSTTGVYGDRGGAEVDEATPPAPGQPRSRRRLEAEQAWAALAGGRALDIFRTGGIYGPGRSGFDDLREGTARRTLKPGHLFGRIHRDDIALAVLAALRQDRPPGPRVLHLVDDEPAESAAVVEEAARLLGIAPPPAIPFEQALPGMSAMARSFWSENRRVANAATKAALGIAWRYPGYREGLAAILAEERGQGPA
;
A
#
# COMPACT_ATOMS: atom_id res chain seq x y z
N MET A 1 -20.28 15.39 9.92
CA MET A 1 -20.06 13.93 9.85
C MET A 1 -18.93 13.64 8.90
N SER A 2 -17.97 12.80 9.28
CA SER A 2 -16.82 12.48 8.43
C SER A 2 -17.18 11.40 7.40
N ARG A 3 -17.10 11.77 6.12
CA ARG A 3 -17.41 10.91 4.96
C ARG A 3 -16.13 10.59 4.21
N LEU A 4 -15.80 9.31 4.11
CA LEU A 4 -14.65 8.79 3.38
C LEU A 4 -15.12 8.17 2.06
N LEU A 5 -14.57 8.63 0.94
CA LEU A 5 -14.66 7.92 -0.33
C LEU A 5 -13.33 7.24 -0.61
N VAL A 6 -13.36 5.93 -0.86
CA VAL A 6 -12.20 5.13 -1.29
C VAL A 6 -12.28 4.86 -2.79
N ALA A 7 -11.47 5.57 -3.57
CA ALA A 7 -11.32 5.35 -5.00
C ALA A 7 -10.40 4.13 -5.26
N GLY A 8 -11.02 2.96 -5.36
CA GLY A 8 -10.37 1.65 -5.56
C GLY A 8 -10.52 0.73 -4.35
N LEU A 9 -11.53 -0.15 -4.36
CA LEU A 9 -11.66 -1.23 -3.35
C LEU A 9 -10.83 -2.47 -3.68
N GLY A 10 -9.53 -2.26 -3.91
CA GLY A 10 -8.55 -3.35 -4.01
C GLY A 10 -8.15 -3.89 -2.63
N TYR A 11 -7.07 -4.66 -2.59
CA TYR A 11 -6.58 -5.31 -1.36
C TYR A 11 -6.43 -4.36 -0.15
N SER A 12 -5.68 -3.26 -0.31
CA SER A 12 -5.49 -2.28 0.77
C SER A 12 -6.69 -1.36 0.96
N GLY A 13 -7.34 -0.95 -0.14
CA GLY A 13 -8.51 -0.07 -0.08
C GLY A 13 -9.67 -0.68 0.69
N SER A 14 -9.94 -1.98 0.49
CA SER A 14 -10.97 -2.71 1.22
C SER A 14 -10.66 -2.84 2.72
N ALA A 15 -9.39 -3.05 3.09
CA ALA A 15 -8.99 -3.09 4.50
C ALA A 15 -9.18 -1.73 5.19
N VAL A 16 -8.78 -0.64 4.52
CA VAL A 16 -9.01 0.73 5.02
C VAL A 16 -10.50 1.01 5.15
N ALA A 17 -11.29 0.73 4.11
CA ALA A 17 -12.73 0.99 4.09
C ALA A 17 -13.46 0.25 5.22
N ARG A 18 -13.15 -1.04 5.42
CA ARG A 18 -13.68 -1.85 6.52
C ARG A 18 -13.35 -1.25 7.89
N GLN A 19 -12.08 -0.92 8.13
CA GLN A 19 -11.67 -0.36 9.42
C GLN A 19 -12.26 1.04 9.66
N ALA A 20 -12.36 1.87 8.62
CA ALA A 20 -12.98 3.20 8.72
C ALA A 20 -14.49 3.10 9.06
N ALA A 21 -15.22 2.19 8.40
CA ALA A 21 -16.63 1.94 8.69
C ALA A 21 -16.83 1.44 10.14
N ALA A 22 -16.00 0.49 10.58
CA ALA A 22 -15.99 0.03 11.97
C ALA A 22 -15.66 1.15 12.99
N ALA A 23 -14.91 2.16 12.57
CA ALA A 23 -14.61 3.35 13.36
C ALA A 23 -15.69 4.45 13.26
N GLY A 24 -16.87 4.14 12.71
CA GLY A 24 -18.03 5.05 12.67
C GLY A 24 -18.03 6.05 11.52
N TRP A 25 -17.16 5.89 10.52
CA TRP A 25 -17.18 6.73 9.32
C TRP A 25 -18.30 6.31 8.38
N THR A 26 -18.91 7.28 7.69
CA THR A 26 -19.71 6.96 6.50
C THR A 26 -18.74 6.69 5.36
N VAL A 27 -18.70 5.44 4.87
CA VAL A 27 -17.72 5.00 3.87
C VAL A 27 -18.42 4.61 2.58
N GLN A 28 -17.97 5.23 1.49
CA GLN A 28 -18.25 4.81 0.13
C GLN A 28 -16.97 4.30 -0.53
N GLY A 29 -17.08 3.31 -1.41
CA GLY A 29 -15.94 2.82 -2.18
C GLY A 29 -16.29 2.58 -3.64
N THR A 30 -15.36 2.90 -4.54
CA THR A 30 -15.61 2.78 -5.97
C THR A 30 -15.30 1.38 -6.49
N ALA A 31 -16.15 0.91 -7.40
CA ALA A 31 -15.95 -0.30 -8.18
C ALA A 31 -16.33 -0.06 -9.64
N ARG A 32 -15.66 -0.75 -10.58
CA ARG A 32 -16.02 -0.70 -12.01
C ARG A 32 -17.39 -1.32 -12.27
N ASP A 33 -17.68 -2.41 -11.57
CA ASP A 33 -18.97 -3.10 -11.59
C ASP A 33 -19.43 -3.37 -10.14
N PRO A 34 -20.24 -2.47 -9.55
CA PRO A 34 -20.75 -2.63 -8.20
C PRO A 34 -21.58 -3.91 -8.00
N ALA A 35 -22.28 -4.40 -9.04
CA ALA A 35 -23.13 -5.58 -8.92
C ALA A 35 -22.33 -6.88 -8.75
N ARG A 36 -21.05 -6.88 -9.14
CA ARG A 36 -20.13 -8.01 -9.02
C ARG A 36 -19.07 -7.84 -7.93
N ALA A 37 -19.03 -6.67 -7.29
CA ALA A 37 -18.05 -6.39 -6.25
C ALA A 37 -18.61 -6.76 -4.88
N ALA A 38 -17.79 -7.42 -4.07
CA ALA A 38 -18.10 -7.64 -2.66
C ALA A 38 -17.74 -6.39 -1.86
N ALA A 39 -18.75 -5.70 -1.33
CA ALA A 39 -18.55 -4.57 -0.44
C ALA A 39 -18.07 -5.06 0.94
N PRO A 40 -17.05 -4.44 1.54
CA PRO A 40 -16.76 -4.67 2.94
C PRO A 40 -17.97 -4.28 3.82
N PRO A 41 -18.16 -4.91 4.99
CA PRO A 41 -19.25 -4.53 5.90
C PRO A 41 -19.24 -3.03 6.22
N GLY A 42 -20.41 -2.39 6.14
CA GLY A 42 -20.57 -0.96 6.40
C GLY A 42 -20.06 -0.02 5.31
N VAL A 43 -19.70 -0.55 4.12
CA VAL A 43 -19.24 0.24 2.97
C VAL A 43 -20.28 0.21 1.87
N GLU A 44 -20.70 1.37 1.39
CA GLU A 44 -21.57 1.50 0.21
C GLU A 44 -20.72 1.54 -1.08
N LEU A 45 -21.18 0.82 -2.12
CA LEU A 45 -20.50 0.80 -3.41
C LEU A 45 -21.03 1.87 -4.35
N VAL A 46 -20.11 2.58 -5.00
CA VAL A 46 -20.42 3.54 -6.05
C VAL A 46 -19.74 3.10 -7.34
N ARG A 47 -20.44 3.20 -8.48
CA ARG A 47 -19.85 2.92 -9.78
C ARG A 47 -18.77 3.97 -10.08
N PHE A 48 -17.59 3.51 -10.49
CA PHE A 48 -16.42 4.38 -10.67
C PHE A 48 -16.70 5.56 -11.62
N ASP A 49 -17.19 5.29 -12.83
CA ASP A 49 -17.51 6.32 -13.83
C ASP A 49 -18.58 7.35 -13.34
N ALA A 50 -19.42 6.95 -12.38
CA ALA A 50 -20.46 7.79 -11.78
C ALA A 50 -20.10 8.32 -10.38
N ALA A 51 -18.84 8.27 -9.96
CA ALA A 51 -18.42 8.64 -8.59
C ALA A 51 -18.41 10.15 -8.30
N GLY A 52 -18.70 11.02 -9.29
CA GLY A 52 -18.66 12.48 -9.15
C GLY A 52 -19.47 13.03 -7.96
N PRO A 53 -20.76 12.66 -7.79
CA PRO A 53 -21.56 13.09 -6.65
C PRO A 53 -21.01 12.61 -5.30
N ALA A 54 -20.50 11.38 -5.22
CA ALA A 54 -19.88 10.84 -4.02
C ALA A 54 -18.61 11.63 -3.65
N ILE A 55 -17.79 12.01 -4.64
CA ILE A 55 -16.62 12.88 -4.44
C ILE A 55 -17.05 14.25 -3.93
N ALA A 56 -18.08 14.86 -4.53
CA ALA A 56 -18.57 16.18 -4.12
C ALA A 56 -19.10 16.21 -2.68
N ALA A 57 -19.68 15.10 -2.21
CA ALA A 57 -20.19 14.95 -0.85
C ALA A 57 -19.14 14.45 0.17
N ALA A 58 -17.96 14.03 -0.29
CA ALA A 58 -16.91 13.49 0.56
C ALA A 58 -16.19 14.60 1.33
N THR A 59 -15.73 14.25 2.54
CA THR A 59 -14.82 15.09 3.32
C THR A 59 -13.37 14.64 3.18
N HIS A 60 -13.17 13.34 2.91
CA HIS A 60 -11.89 12.69 2.75
C HIS A 60 -11.95 11.78 1.52
N LEU A 61 -10.94 11.88 0.66
CA LEU A 61 -10.79 11.02 -0.52
C LEU A 61 -9.51 10.19 -0.37
N LEU A 62 -9.63 8.87 -0.37
CA LEU A 62 -8.50 7.96 -0.44
C LEU A 62 -8.41 7.35 -1.83
N VAL A 63 -7.26 7.48 -2.48
CA VAL A 63 -7.01 6.94 -3.80
C VAL A 63 -6.01 5.81 -3.69
N THR A 64 -6.46 4.60 -4.04
CA THR A 64 -5.61 3.41 -4.03
C THR A 64 -5.43 2.79 -5.41
N ALA A 65 -6.10 3.34 -6.42
CA ALA A 65 -5.93 2.94 -7.81
C ALA A 65 -4.52 3.31 -8.30
N PRO A 66 -3.77 2.36 -8.90
CA PRO A 66 -2.48 2.69 -9.49
C PRO A 66 -2.66 3.45 -10.81
N PRO A 67 -1.69 4.31 -11.21
CA PRO A 67 -1.70 4.92 -12.53
C PRO A 67 -1.41 3.87 -13.61
N GLY A 68 -2.17 3.95 -14.70
CA GLY A 68 -1.93 3.20 -15.93
C GLY A 68 -0.96 3.93 -16.86
N GLU A 69 -0.83 3.47 -18.09
CA GLU A 69 -0.03 4.17 -19.12
C GLU A 69 -0.61 5.55 -19.46
N ALA A 70 -1.94 5.68 -19.39
CA ALA A 70 -2.65 6.95 -19.57
C ALA A 70 -2.65 7.86 -18.32
N GLY A 71 -1.86 7.54 -17.30
CA GLY A 71 -1.78 8.28 -16.03
C GLY A 71 -2.74 7.76 -14.95
N ASP A 72 -3.03 8.60 -13.96
CA ASP A 72 -3.91 8.26 -12.83
C ASP A 72 -5.39 8.27 -13.27
N PRO A 73 -6.11 7.14 -13.14
CA PRO A 73 -7.47 7.02 -13.66
C PRO A 73 -8.47 7.90 -12.92
N VAL A 74 -8.26 8.15 -11.62
CA VAL A 74 -9.15 8.98 -10.81
C VAL A 74 -8.98 10.45 -11.18
N LEU A 75 -7.74 10.90 -11.36
CA LEU A 75 -7.45 12.24 -11.89
C LEU A 75 -8.08 12.44 -13.27
N ALA A 76 -7.90 11.48 -14.17
CA ALA A 76 -8.45 11.55 -15.52
C ALA A 76 -9.99 11.66 -15.53
N ALA A 77 -10.67 10.87 -14.71
CA ALA A 77 -12.14 10.82 -14.70
C ALA A 77 -12.80 11.89 -13.83
N HIS A 78 -12.16 12.33 -12.73
CA HIS A 78 -12.83 13.05 -11.66
C HIS A 78 -12.12 14.29 -11.13
N ALA A 79 -11.03 14.77 -11.76
CA ALA A 79 -10.34 15.98 -11.31
C ALA A 79 -11.28 17.19 -11.15
N ALA A 80 -12.26 17.37 -12.05
CA ALA A 80 -13.25 18.45 -11.94
C ALA A 80 -14.11 18.33 -10.68
N ALA A 81 -14.61 17.12 -10.38
CA ALA A 81 -15.41 16.87 -9.19
C ALA A 81 -14.59 17.07 -7.90
N VAL A 82 -13.33 16.64 -7.88
CA VAL A 82 -12.41 16.85 -6.74
C VAL A 82 -12.16 18.34 -6.50
N ARG A 83 -11.92 19.14 -7.55
CA ARG A 83 -11.72 20.59 -7.41
C ARG A 83 -12.96 21.28 -6.85
N ALA A 84 -14.13 20.91 -7.36
CA ALA A 84 -15.40 21.51 -7.01
C ALA A 84 -15.98 21.02 -5.67
N ALA A 85 -15.43 19.97 -5.06
CA ALA A 85 -15.91 19.41 -3.80
C ALA A 85 -15.67 20.40 -2.64
N PRO A 86 -16.73 21.01 -2.08
CA PRO A 86 -16.59 22.11 -1.11
C PRO A 86 -16.22 21.61 0.29
N GLY A 87 -16.65 20.39 0.65
CA GLY A 87 -16.38 19.78 1.96
C GLY A 87 -15.09 18.95 1.99
N LEU A 88 -14.44 18.74 0.85
CA LEU A 88 -13.24 17.92 0.75
C LEU A 88 -12.05 18.66 1.35
N ARG A 89 -11.55 18.16 2.48
CA ARG A 89 -10.44 18.76 3.24
C ARG A 89 -9.15 17.93 3.22
N TRP A 90 -9.26 16.63 2.91
CA TRP A 90 -8.13 15.72 2.92
C TRP A 90 -8.15 14.77 1.72
N ILE A 91 -6.98 14.53 1.16
CA ILE A 91 -6.72 13.56 0.10
C ILE A 91 -5.59 12.64 0.57
N GLY A 92 -5.78 11.33 0.42
CA GLY A 92 -4.75 10.32 0.60
C GLY A 92 -4.45 9.63 -0.71
N TYR A 93 -3.18 9.46 -1.06
CA TYR A 93 -2.76 8.75 -2.25
C TYR A 93 -1.81 7.60 -1.90
N LEU A 94 -2.20 6.36 -2.22
CA LEU A 94 -1.31 5.21 -2.06
C LEU A 94 -0.33 5.14 -3.23
N SER A 95 0.90 5.54 -2.92
CA SER A 95 2.07 5.47 -3.77
C SER A 95 2.94 4.24 -3.46
N THR A 96 4.19 4.23 -3.92
CA THR A 96 5.16 3.17 -3.68
C THR A 96 6.53 3.75 -3.37
N THR A 97 7.32 3.05 -2.57
CA THR A 97 8.76 3.33 -2.38
C THR A 97 9.57 3.16 -3.66
N GLY A 98 9.01 2.56 -4.71
CA GLY A 98 9.59 2.50 -6.06
C GLY A 98 10.01 3.84 -6.64
N VAL A 99 9.42 4.95 -6.19
CA VAL A 99 9.78 6.30 -6.63
C VAL A 99 11.21 6.71 -6.25
N TYR A 100 11.82 6.03 -5.28
CA TYR A 100 13.20 6.29 -4.89
C TYR A 100 14.24 5.69 -5.86
N GLY A 101 13.85 4.71 -6.68
CA GLY A 101 14.79 4.00 -7.56
C GLY A 101 15.83 3.20 -6.80
N ASP A 102 16.86 2.74 -7.51
CA ASP A 102 17.99 2.06 -6.88
C ASP A 102 18.82 3.02 -6.04
N ARG A 103 19.20 2.57 -4.84
CA ARG A 103 20.07 3.29 -3.91
C ARG A 103 21.24 2.42 -3.44
N GLY A 104 21.47 1.28 -4.10
CA GLY A 104 22.53 0.35 -3.73
C GLY A 104 22.39 -0.20 -2.30
N GLY A 105 21.16 -0.25 -1.76
CA GLY A 105 20.91 -0.65 -0.37
C GLY A 105 21.09 0.47 0.67
N ALA A 106 21.41 1.70 0.25
CA ALA A 106 21.42 2.84 1.16
C ALA A 106 20.02 3.11 1.76
N GLU A 107 20.01 3.73 2.93
CA GLU A 107 18.78 4.16 3.58
C GLU A 107 18.22 5.43 2.90
N VAL A 108 16.89 5.53 2.84
CA VAL A 108 16.15 6.70 2.38
C VAL A 108 15.07 7.08 3.39
N ASP A 109 14.85 8.38 3.50
CA ASP A 109 13.81 8.99 4.34
C ASP A 109 12.82 9.80 3.48
N GLU A 110 11.81 10.39 4.12
CA GLU A 110 10.78 11.18 3.46
C GLU A 110 11.32 12.46 2.79
N ALA A 111 12.49 12.96 3.22
CA ALA A 111 13.16 14.12 2.65
C ALA A 111 14.02 13.79 1.42
N THR A 112 14.38 12.51 1.25
CA THR A 112 15.17 12.04 0.12
C THR A 112 14.44 12.35 -1.21
N PRO A 113 15.11 12.96 -2.21
CA PRO A 113 14.48 13.23 -3.50
C PRO A 113 14.15 11.92 -4.25
N PRO A 114 12.95 11.77 -4.84
CA PRO A 114 12.63 10.67 -5.74
C PRO A 114 13.57 10.60 -6.95
N ALA A 115 13.95 9.39 -7.37
CA ALA A 115 14.79 9.14 -8.53
C ALA A 115 14.39 7.82 -9.23
N PRO A 116 13.17 7.72 -9.77
CA PRO A 116 12.64 6.45 -10.28
C PRO A 116 13.37 5.95 -11.53
N GLY A 117 13.95 4.75 -11.44
CA GLY A 117 14.58 4.06 -12.58
C GLY A 117 13.57 3.38 -13.51
N GLN A 118 12.47 2.87 -12.96
CA GLN A 118 11.48 2.09 -13.69
C GLN A 118 10.32 2.92 -14.27
N PRO A 119 9.78 2.58 -15.46
CA PRO A 119 8.64 3.27 -16.06
C PRO A 119 7.42 3.37 -15.14
N ARG A 120 7.09 2.29 -14.41
CA ARG A 120 5.96 2.29 -13.46
C ARG A 120 6.17 3.24 -12.28
N SER A 121 7.42 3.42 -11.84
CA SER A 121 7.76 4.31 -10.72
C SER A 121 7.78 5.77 -11.17
N ARG A 122 8.16 6.04 -12.43
CA ARG A 122 8.03 7.37 -13.05
C ARG A 122 6.56 7.80 -13.14
N ARG A 123 5.70 6.93 -13.68
CA ARG A 123 4.24 7.15 -13.70
C ARG A 123 3.66 7.38 -12.31
N ARG A 124 4.23 6.72 -11.29
CA ARG A 124 3.82 6.95 -9.91
C ARG A 124 4.21 8.35 -9.42
N LEU A 125 5.44 8.77 -9.66
CA LEU A 125 5.91 10.11 -9.29
C LEU A 125 5.12 11.20 -10.01
N GLU A 126 4.80 11.01 -11.30
CA GLU A 126 3.92 11.90 -12.07
C GLU A 126 2.54 12.02 -11.43
N ALA A 127 1.96 10.89 -10.97
CA ALA A 127 0.69 10.91 -10.25
C ALA A 127 0.80 11.63 -8.88
N GLU A 128 1.89 11.44 -8.12
CA GLU A 128 2.13 12.19 -6.88
C GLU A 128 2.12 13.70 -7.13
N GLN A 129 2.81 14.16 -8.17
CA GLN A 129 2.88 15.57 -8.56
C GLN A 129 1.53 16.10 -9.02
N ALA A 130 0.78 15.33 -9.81
CA ALA A 130 -0.54 15.71 -10.28
C ALA A 130 -1.55 15.82 -9.12
N TRP A 131 -1.49 14.91 -8.13
CA TRP A 131 -2.29 15.01 -6.92
C TRP A 131 -1.91 16.23 -6.07
N ALA A 132 -0.62 16.52 -5.93
CA ALA A 132 -0.14 17.71 -5.22
C ALA A 132 -0.64 19.01 -5.88
N ALA A 133 -0.61 19.08 -7.22
CA ALA A 133 -1.15 20.20 -7.97
C ALA A 133 -2.69 20.32 -7.82
N LEU A 134 -3.40 19.18 -7.79
CA LEU A 134 -4.86 19.15 -7.67
C LEU A 134 -5.36 19.51 -6.26
N ALA A 135 -4.60 19.14 -5.22
CA ALA A 135 -5.01 19.32 -3.83
C ALA A 135 -5.43 20.78 -3.54
N GLY A 136 -4.77 21.76 -4.17
CA GLY A 136 -5.29 23.12 -4.31
C GLY A 136 -5.68 23.77 -2.99
N GLY A 137 -4.83 23.63 -1.96
CA GLY A 137 -5.10 24.14 -0.62
C GLY A 137 -5.73 23.13 0.35
N ARG A 138 -5.74 21.83 0.02
CA ARG A 138 -6.17 20.74 0.91
C ARG A 138 -4.97 19.99 1.50
N ALA A 139 -5.19 19.28 2.60
CA ALA A 139 -4.19 18.35 3.10
C ALA A 139 -4.06 17.16 2.13
N LEU A 140 -2.85 16.87 1.65
CA LEU A 140 -2.54 15.70 0.84
C LEU A 140 -1.52 14.79 1.53
N ASP A 141 -1.89 13.58 1.90
CA ASP A 141 -0.95 12.56 2.38
C ASP A 141 -0.58 11.60 1.25
N ILE A 142 0.71 11.50 0.94
CA ILE A 142 1.27 10.58 -0.04
C ILE A 142 1.88 9.40 0.70
N PHE A 143 1.23 8.26 0.64
CA PHE A 143 1.63 7.04 1.34
C PHE A 143 2.53 6.19 0.42
N ARG A 144 3.84 6.28 0.56
CA ARG A 144 4.79 5.46 -0.20
C ARG A 144 4.90 4.08 0.45
N THR A 145 4.27 3.09 -0.18
CA THR A 145 4.18 1.72 0.36
C THR A 145 5.34 0.82 -0.07
N GLY A 146 5.79 -0.04 0.84
CA GLY A 146 6.63 -1.20 0.53
C GLY A 146 5.86 -2.35 -0.12
N GLY A 147 6.46 -3.54 -0.12
CA GLY A 147 5.79 -4.78 -0.54
C GLY A 147 4.62 -5.12 0.39
N ILE A 148 3.39 -4.99 -0.12
CA ILE A 148 2.19 -5.21 0.67
C ILE A 148 1.94 -6.71 0.84
N TYR A 149 1.81 -7.16 2.08
CA TYR A 149 1.47 -8.55 2.44
C TYR A 149 0.33 -8.60 3.46
N GLY A 150 -0.28 -9.78 3.66
CA GLY A 150 -1.34 -10.03 4.62
C GLY A 150 -2.14 -11.29 4.26
N PRO A 151 -3.33 -11.51 4.86
CA PRO A 151 -4.18 -12.66 4.55
C PRO A 151 -4.54 -12.75 3.06
N GLY A 152 -4.29 -13.92 2.45
CA GLY A 152 -4.49 -14.17 1.01
C GLY A 152 -3.45 -13.50 0.09
N ARG A 153 -2.37 -12.96 0.66
CA ARG A 153 -1.22 -12.42 -0.08
C ARG A 153 0.05 -12.45 0.78
N SER A 154 0.62 -13.63 0.94
CA SER A 154 1.74 -13.91 1.83
C SER A 154 2.61 -15.07 1.31
N GLY A 155 3.73 -15.33 1.99
CA GLY A 155 4.56 -16.50 1.71
C GLY A 155 3.84 -17.83 1.93
N PHE A 156 2.75 -17.87 2.71
CA PHE A 156 1.94 -19.08 2.86
C PHE A 156 1.21 -19.44 1.58
N ASP A 157 0.66 -18.44 0.90
CA ASP A 157 -0.06 -18.62 -0.36
C ASP A 157 0.90 -19.16 -1.42
N ASP A 158 2.08 -18.52 -1.56
CA ASP A 158 3.11 -18.96 -2.50
C ASP A 158 3.62 -20.39 -2.20
N LEU A 159 3.76 -20.76 -0.92
CA LEU A 159 4.19 -22.10 -0.51
C LEU A 159 3.13 -23.16 -0.83
N ARG A 160 1.85 -22.87 -0.55
CA ARG A 160 0.73 -23.78 -0.84
C ARG A 160 0.52 -23.98 -2.33
N GLU A 161 0.75 -22.95 -3.14
CA GLU A 161 0.68 -23.02 -4.60
C GLU A 161 1.93 -23.64 -5.26
N GLY A 162 3.01 -23.88 -4.50
CA GLY A 162 4.28 -24.36 -5.04
C GLY A 162 5.05 -23.32 -5.87
N THR A 163 4.66 -22.05 -5.77
CA THR A 163 5.25 -20.92 -6.50
C THR A 163 6.33 -20.19 -5.69
N ALA A 164 6.44 -20.46 -4.39
CA ALA A 164 7.48 -19.90 -3.53
C ALA A 164 8.88 -20.20 -4.07
N ARG A 165 9.75 -19.18 -4.05
CA ARG A 165 11.15 -19.28 -4.47
C ARG A 165 12.06 -18.72 -3.39
N ARG A 166 12.98 -19.54 -2.91
CA ARG A 166 13.99 -19.14 -1.93
C ARG A 166 15.25 -18.64 -2.62
N THR A 167 15.14 -17.47 -3.27
CA THR A 167 16.23 -16.86 -4.03
C THR A 167 17.21 -16.15 -3.10
N LEU A 168 18.49 -16.53 -3.17
CA LEU A 168 19.57 -15.92 -2.39
C LEU A 168 20.26 -14.82 -3.20
N LYS A 169 20.21 -13.60 -2.69
CA LYS A 169 20.98 -12.45 -3.20
C LYS A 169 21.49 -11.64 -2.00
N PRO A 170 22.64 -12.00 -1.42
CA PRO A 170 23.12 -11.39 -0.18
C PRO A 170 23.10 -9.87 -0.22
N GLY A 171 22.52 -9.25 0.82
CA GLY A 171 22.44 -7.79 0.97
C GLY A 171 21.33 -7.12 0.15
N HIS A 172 20.52 -7.88 -0.59
CA HIS A 172 19.36 -7.35 -1.29
C HIS A 172 18.10 -7.49 -0.42
N LEU A 173 17.66 -6.36 0.13
CA LEU A 173 16.58 -6.30 1.12
C LEU A 173 15.33 -5.69 0.50
N PHE A 174 14.18 -6.22 0.90
CA PHE A 174 12.88 -5.68 0.52
C PHE A 174 12.17 -5.11 1.74
N GLY A 175 11.74 -3.85 1.66
CA GLY A 175 10.80 -3.28 2.62
C GLY A 175 9.39 -3.81 2.37
N ARG A 176 8.67 -4.15 3.44
CA ARG A 176 7.30 -4.69 3.39
C ARG A 176 6.38 -3.89 4.28
N ILE A 177 5.08 -4.07 4.13
CA ILE A 177 4.10 -3.53 5.08
C ILE A 177 2.88 -4.44 5.12
N HIS A 178 2.41 -4.73 6.32
CA HIS A 178 1.20 -5.51 6.48
C HIS A 178 -0.03 -4.68 6.05
N ARG A 179 -0.97 -5.31 5.35
CA ARG A 179 -2.22 -4.69 4.87
C ARG A 179 -2.93 -3.89 5.96
N ASP A 180 -3.00 -4.45 7.16
CA ASP A 180 -3.73 -3.84 8.26
C ASP A 180 -2.97 -2.69 8.94
N ASP A 181 -1.65 -2.59 8.75
CA ASP A 181 -0.86 -1.41 9.15
C ASP A 181 -0.99 -0.26 8.14
N ILE A 182 -1.23 -0.56 6.86
CA ILE A 182 -1.68 0.46 5.90
C ILE A 182 -3.01 1.06 6.38
N ALA A 183 -3.96 0.20 6.76
CA ALA A 183 -5.24 0.66 7.29
C ALA A 183 -5.07 1.48 8.58
N LEU A 184 -4.23 1.02 9.51
CA LEU A 184 -3.88 1.78 10.72
C LEU A 184 -3.35 3.17 10.39
N ALA A 185 -2.35 3.28 9.52
CA ALA A 185 -1.72 4.55 9.16
C ALA A 185 -2.72 5.50 8.49
N VAL A 186 -3.52 5.00 7.54
CA VAL A 186 -4.52 5.83 6.87
C VAL A 186 -5.60 6.29 7.85
N LEU A 187 -6.09 5.43 8.74
CA LEU A 187 -7.06 5.84 9.77
C LEU A 187 -6.49 6.88 10.74
N ALA A 188 -5.21 6.77 11.11
CA ALA A 188 -4.54 7.78 11.93
C ALA A 188 -4.46 9.12 11.18
N ALA A 189 -4.06 9.10 9.90
CA ALA A 189 -3.99 10.28 9.06
C ALA A 189 -5.38 10.96 8.87
N LEU A 190 -6.43 10.17 8.64
CA LEU A 190 -7.81 10.65 8.49
C LEU A 190 -8.35 11.43 9.70
N ARG A 191 -7.80 11.16 10.89
CA ARG A 191 -8.23 11.82 12.14
C ARG A 191 -7.47 13.12 12.43
N GLN A 192 -6.38 13.38 11.73
CA GLN A 192 -5.59 14.59 11.91
C GLN A 192 -6.20 15.75 11.14
N ASP A 193 -6.40 16.88 11.81
CA ASP A 193 -6.69 18.15 11.15
C ASP A 193 -5.36 18.83 10.82
N ARG A 194 -4.92 18.69 9.56
CA ARG A 194 -3.59 19.13 9.12
C ARG A 194 -3.71 20.36 8.23
N PRO A 195 -2.76 21.32 8.31
CA PRO A 195 -2.70 22.40 7.35
C PRO A 195 -2.58 21.90 5.90
N PRO A 196 -3.04 22.72 4.93
CA PRO A 196 -2.89 22.45 3.51
C PRO A 196 -1.47 22.08 3.08
N GLY A 197 -1.36 21.21 2.09
CA GLY A 197 -0.09 20.86 1.45
C GLY A 197 0.22 19.36 1.44
N PRO A 198 1.24 18.94 0.69
CA PRO A 198 1.66 17.55 0.64
C PRO A 198 2.48 17.17 1.88
N ARG A 199 2.25 15.95 2.38
CA ARG A 199 3.11 15.26 3.35
C ARG A 199 3.36 13.85 2.82
N VAL A 200 4.63 13.45 2.77
CA VAL A 200 5.02 12.08 2.41
C VAL A 200 5.08 11.24 3.68
N LEU A 201 4.57 10.01 3.61
CA LEU A 201 4.59 9.03 4.69
C LEU A 201 5.03 7.67 4.14
N HIS A 202 6.01 7.05 4.78
CA HIS A 202 6.52 5.72 4.47
C HIS A 202 5.73 4.65 5.18
N LEU A 203 5.09 3.80 4.39
CA LEU A 203 4.40 2.62 4.89
C LEU A 203 5.27 1.40 4.61
N VAL A 204 6.25 1.21 5.49
CA VAL A 204 7.12 0.04 5.59
C VAL A 204 7.25 -0.35 7.05
N ASP A 205 7.39 -1.65 7.33
CA ASP A 205 7.71 -2.20 8.64
C ASP A 205 9.15 -1.86 9.07
N ASP A 206 9.54 -2.26 10.28
CA ASP A 206 10.82 -1.90 10.90
C ASP A 206 11.98 -2.79 10.43
N GLU A 207 11.70 -3.88 9.70
CA GLU A 207 12.68 -4.91 9.34
C GLU A 207 12.74 -5.15 7.81
N PRO A 208 13.55 -4.37 7.06
CA PRO A 208 13.85 -4.72 5.68
C PRO A 208 14.57 -6.08 5.65
N ALA A 209 13.99 -7.05 4.94
CA ALA A 209 14.44 -8.44 4.98
C ALA A 209 14.67 -9.01 3.57
N GLU A 210 15.64 -9.92 3.45
CA GLU A 210 15.87 -10.70 2.24
C GLU A 210 14.62 -11.53 1.90
N SER A 211 14.33 -11.74 0.61
CA SER A 211 13.16 -12.54 0.21
C SER A 211 13.23 -13.98 0.71
N ALA A 212 14.43 -14.56 0.77
CA ALA A 212 14.63 -15.94 1.24
C ALA A 212 14.24 -16.11 2.71
N ALA A 213 14.63 -15.17 3.58
CA ALA A 213 14.33 -15.23 5.01
C ALA A 213 12.81 -15.22 5.29
N VAL A 214 12.03 -14.44 4.52
CA VAL A 214 10.57 -14.40 4.65
C VAL A 214 9.92 -15.72 4.22
N VAL A 215 10.44 -16.36 3.16
CA VAL A 215 9.98 -17.67 2.71
C VAL A 215 10.31 -18.76 3.74
N GLU A 216 11.51 -18.71 4.33
CA GLU A 216 11.92 -19.64 5.37
C GLU A 216 11.06 -19.53 6.62
N GLU A 217 10.74 -18.32 7.06
CA GLU A 217 9.85 -18.12 8.21
C GLU A 217 8.44 -18.62 7.94
N ALA A 218 7.89 -18.36 6.74
CA ALA A 218 6.59 -18.89 6.36
C ALA A 218 6.58 -20.43 6.36
N ALA A 219 7.62 -21.07 5.82
CA ALA A 219 7.75 -22.53 5.85
C ALA A 219 7.87 -23.07 7.29
N ARG A 220 8.64 -22.39 8.14
CA ARG A 220 8.79 -22.72 9.56
C ARG A 220 7.45 -22.66 10.29
N LEU A 221 6.65 -21.61 10.09
CA LEU A 221 5.34 -21.45 10.71
C LEU A 221 4.31 -22.49 10.22
N LEU A 222 4.42 -22.95 8.97
CA LEU A 222 3.61 -24.06 8.44
C LEU A 222 4.10 -25.45 8.89
N GLY A 223 5.29 -25.56 9.48
CA GLY A 223 5.87 -26.85 9.86
C GLY A 223 6.32 -27.69 8.66
N ILE A 224 6.68 -27.06 7.54
CA ILE A 224 7.16 -27.74 6.33
C ILE A 224 8.63 -27.38 6.04
N ALA A 225 9.29 -28.21 5.23
CA ALA A 225 10.63 -27.88 4.74
C ALA A 225 10.56 -26.68 3.78
N PRO A 226 11.43 -25.67 3.90
CA PRO A 226 11.49 -24.59 2.94
C PRO A 226 11.94 -25.11 1.55
N PRO A 227 11.52 -24.46 0.45
CA PRO A 227 12.03 -24.78 -0.88
C PRO A 227 13.56 -24.69 -0.94
N PRO A 228 14.22 -25.44 -1.85
CA PRO A 228 15.67 -25.35 -2.04
C PRO A 228 16.12 -23.90 -2.27
N ALA A 229 17.30 -23.57 -1.73
CA ALA A 229 17.90 -22.26 -1.96
C ALA A 229 18.42 -22.22 -3.39
N ILE A 230 18.17 -21.11 -4.09
CA ILE A 230 18.62 -20.90 -5.46
C ILE A 230 19.42 -19.59 -5.49
N PRO A 231 20.70 -19.61 -5.89
CA PRO A 231 21.47 -18.38 -6.14
C PRO A 231 20.75 -17.48 -7.14
N PHE A 232 20.80 -16.17 -6.93
CA PHE A 232 20.11 -15.19 -7.77
C PHE A 232 20.41 -15.36 -9.26
N GLU A 233 21.66 -15.59 -9.61
CA GLU A 233 22.13 -15.78 -10.98
C GLU A 233 21.46 -16.98 -11.67
N GLN A 234 21.16 -18.03 -10.89
CA GLN A 234 20.46 -19.22 -11.38
C GLN A 234 18.94 -19.02 -11.44
N ALA A 235 18.39 -18.21 -10.54
CA ALA A 235 16.96 -17.89 -10.54
C ALA A 235 16.58 -16.89 -11.65
N LEU A 236 17.49 -15.97 -12.00
CA LEU A 236 17.25 -14.82 -12.88
C LEU A 236 16.65 -15.17 -14.26
N PRO A 237 17.12 -16.22 -14.98
CA PRO A 237 16.55 -16.58 -16.28
C PRO A 237 15.07 -16.99 -16.21
N GLY A 238 14.65 -17.61 -15.11
CA GLY A 238 13.27 -18.05 -14.89
C GLY A 238 12.33 -16.97 -14.36
N MET A 239 12.84 -15.78 -14.03
CA MET A 239 12.03 -14.69 -13.50
C MET A 239 11.23 -13.99 -14.59
N SER A 240 9.97 -13.65 -14.28
CA SER A 240 9.18 -12.74 -15.11
C SER A 240 9.84 -11.35 -15.20
N ALA A 241 9.49 -10.56 -16.22
CA ALA A 241 9.97 -9.18 -16.35
C ALA A 241 9.64 -8.35 -15.09
N MET A 242 8.47 -8.59 -14.49
CA MET A 242 8.06 -7.91 -13.27
C MET A 242 8.93 -8.31 -12.08
N ALA A 243 9.19 -9.61 -11.88
CA ALA A 243 10.06 -10.09 -10.82
C ALA A 243 11.47 -9.50 -10.96
N ARG A 244 12.06 -9.56 -12.17
CA ARG A 244 13.39 -8.97 -12.44
C ARG A 244 13.47 -7.48 -12.07
N SER A 245 12.40 -6.72 -12.33
CA SER A 245 12.36 -5.31 -11.98
C SER A 245 12.37 -5.03 -10.47
N PHE A 246 11.87 -5.94 -9.63
CA PHE A 246 12.01 -5.78 -8.17
C PHE A 246 13.45 -6.01 -7.73
N TRP A 247 14.14 -6.98 -8.36
CA TRP A 247 15.53 -7.31 -8.04
C TRP A 247 16.58 -6.32 -8.60
N SER A 248 16.17 -5.40 -9.47
CA SER A 248 17.06 -4.41 -10.10
C SER A 248 17.25 -3.13 -9.28
N GLU A 249 16.48 -2.93 -8.20
CA GLU A 249 16.60 -1.74 -7.33
C GLU A 249 16.66 -2.17 -5.87
N ASN A 250 17.63 -1.63 -5.10
CA ASN A 250 17.82 -1.94 -3.69
C ASN A 250 17.86 -0.66 -2.86
N ARG A 251 17.07 -0.60 -1.78
CA ARG A 251 16.96 0.55 -0.87
C ARG A 251 16.39 0.09 0.47
N ARG A 252 16.83 0.72 1.55
CA ARG A 252 16.22 0.60 2.88
C ARG A 252 15.41 1.87 3.14
N VAL A 253 14.19 1.75 3.63
CA VAL A 253 13.28 2.88 3.76
C VAL A 253 13.00 3.08 5.24
N ALA A 254 13.33 4.25 5.78
CA ALA A 254 13.04 4.59 7.16
C ALA A 254 11.55 4.90 7.35
N ASN A 255 10.98 4.59 8.52
CA ASN A 255 9.56 4.82 8.83
C ASN A 255 9.34 5.61 10.14
N ALA A 256 10.41 5.99 10.84
CA ALA A 256 10.33 6.61 12.15
C ALA A 256 9.56 7.93 12.12
N ALA A 257 9.80 8.76 11.09
CA ALA A 257 9.09 10.02 10.90
C ALA A 257 7.59 9.80 10.66
N THR A 258 7.21 8.76 9.91
CA THR A 258 5.82 8.37 9.73
C THR A 258 5.14 7.95 11.03
N LYS A 259 5.77 7.08 11.81
CA LYS A 259 5.26 6.66 13.12
C LYS A 259 5.07 7.86 14.07
N ALA A 260 6.06 8.75 14.13
CA ALA A 260 5.99 9.98 14.93
C ALA A 260 4.90 10.94 14.44
N ALA A 261 4.82 11.18 13.13
CA ALA A 261 3.85 12.09 12.53
C ALA A 261 2.41 11.61 12.70
N LEU A 262 2.17 10.30 12.76
CA LEU A 262 0.84 9.70 12.92
C LEU A 262 0.51 9.35 14.37
N GLY A 263 1.50 9.33 15.28
CA GLY A 263 1.32 8.91 16.67
C GLY A 263 0.97 7.44 16.79
N ILE A 264 1.60 6.59 15.97
CA ILE A 264 1.30 5.15 15.90
C ILE A 264 2.56 4.30 16.09
N ALA A 265 2.36 3.04 16.47
CA ALA A 265 3.30 1.95 16.29
C ALA A 265 2.69 0.92 15.33
N TRP A 266 3.51 0.23 14.55
CA TRP A 266 3.04 -0.85 13.70
C TRP A 266 2.51 -2.00 14.55
N ARG A 267 1.36 -2.56 14.16
CA ARG A 267 0.85 -3.82 14.74
C ARG A 267 1.79 -4.96 14.41
N TYR A 268 2.42 -4.90 13.24
CA TYR A 268 3.38 -5.89 12.76
C TYR A 268 4.71 -5.21 12.43
N PRO A 269 5.57 -5.00 13.44
CA PRO A 269 6.86 -4.32 13.27
C PRO A 269 7.81 -5.06 12.33
N GLY A 270 7.65 -6.36 12.13
CA GLY A 270 8.40 -7.14 11.17
C GLY A 270 7.54 -8.19 10.48
N TYR A 271 8.15 -8.89 9.53
CA TYR A 271 7.48 -9.95 8.77
C TYR A 271 7.14 -11.17 9.64
N ARG A 272 7.85 -11.41 10.75
CA ARG A 272 7.59 -12.54 11.66
C ARG A 272 6.26 -12.38 12.37
N GLU A 273 6.02 -11.22 12.96
CA GLU A 273 4.77 -10.89 13.66
C GLU A 273 3.60 -10.90 12.68
N GLY A 274 3.78 -10.31 11.49
CA GLY A 274 2.73 -10.30 10.47
C GLY A 274 2.39 -11.69 9.93
N LEU A 275 3.40 -12.53 9.63
CA LEU A 275 3.15 -13.91 9.21
C LEU A 275 2.46 -14.73 10.32
N ALA A 276 2.88 -14.58 11.58
CA ALA A 276 2.23 -15.27 12.70
C ALA A 276 0.75 -14.87 12.82
N ALA A 277 0.43 -13.58 12.67
CA ALA A 277 -0.94 -13.08 12.76
C ALA A 277 -1.81 -13.56 11.59
N ILE A 278 -1.27 -13.61 10.37
CA ILE A 278 -1.99 -14.17 9.20
C ILE A 278 -2.37 -15.62 9.48
N LEU A 279 -1.42 -16.44 9.95
CA LEU A 279 -1.67 -17.86 10.20
C LEU A 279 -2.68 -18.07 11.35
N ALA A 280 -2.66 -17.21 12.37
CA ALA A 280 -3.66 -17.22 13.43
C ALA A 280 -5.06 -16.94 12.87
N GLU A 281 -5.22 -15.88 12.06
CA GLU A 281 -6.49 -15.51 11.42
C GLU A 281 -7.03 -16.66 10.56
N GLU A 282 -6.18 -17.30 9.75
CA GLU A 282 -6.55 -18.48 8.94
C GLU A 282 -7.01 -19.68 9.76
N ARG A 283 -6.47 -19.86 10.97
CA ARG A 283 -6.85 -20.94 11.90
C ARG A 283 -8.09 -20.61 12.73
N GLY A 284 -8.73 -19.46 12.49
CA GLY A 284 -9.86 -18.99 13.31
C GLY A 284 -9.45 -18.56 14.71
N GLN A 285 -8.15 -18.39 14.95
CA GLN A 285 -7.60 -17.82 16.17
C GLN A 285 -7.50 -16.32 15.89
N GLY A 286 -8.53 -15.56 16.27
CA GLY A 286 -8.54 -14.10 16.06
C GLY A 286 -7.27 -13.41 16.57
N PRO A 287 -7.00 -12.16 16.15
CA PRO A 287 -5.76 -11.48 16.55
C PRO A 287 -5.65 -11.48 18.09
N ALA A 288 -4.49 -11.93 18.58
CA ALA A 288 -4.13 -11.85 19.99
C ALA A 288 -4.03 -10.39 20.46
#